data_AF-A0A143HIR5-F1
#
_entry.id   AF-A0A143HIR5-F1
#
_cell.length_a   1.000
_cell.length_b   1.000
_cell.length_c   1.000
_cell.angle_alpha   90.00
_cell.angle_beta   90.00
_cell.angle_gamma   90.00
#
_symmetry.space_group_name_H-M   'P 1'
#
loop_
_entity.id
_entity.type
_entity.pdbx_description
1 polymer ?
#
loop_
_entity_poly.entity_id
_entity_poly.type
_entity_poly.pdbx_seq_one_letter_code
_entity_poly.pdbx_strand_id
1 'polypeptide(L)'
;MRPAKRTDSGIEEWLKSKAIIGPTISSIEWISDAIVYVLKKCINFAGRLIDFGASTYFTLMDRLAYILKKGIDFTESISQWVLLLMRKIAQFLGMEKLIEKADLTRTFLRNILLKLSARVNAISRQALSNTLADGRAI
;
A
#
# COMPACT_ATOMS: atom_id res chain seq x y z
N MET A 1 19.84 -17.08 6.74
CA MET A 1 18.39 -16.76 6.74
C MET A 1 17.88 -16.87 5.31
N ARG A 2 16.89 -17.75 5.03
CA ARG A 2 16.21 -17.77 3.72
C ARG A 2 15.38 -16.48 3.59
N PRO A 3 15.33 -15.82 2.43
CA PRO A 3 14.44 -14.67 2.26
C PRO A 3 13.01 -15.13 2.53
N ALA A 4 12.27 -14.35 3.33
CA ALA A 4 10.87 -14.64 3.60
C ALA A 4 10.15 -14.84 2.26
N LYS A 5 9.54 -16.01 2.05
CA LYS A 5 8.70 -16.21 0.87
C LYS A 5 7.57 -15.18 0.95
N ARG A 6 7.29 -14.49 -0.15
CA ARG A 6 6.14 -13.57 -0.33
C ARG A 6 4.81 -14.35 -0.39
N THR A 7 4.61 -15.13 0.67
CA THR A 7 3.41 -15.87 1.03
C THR A 7 2.62 -15.02 2.01
N ASP A 8 1.33 -15.29 2.17
CA ASP A 8 0.47 -14.57 3.11
C ASP A 8 1.10 -14.46 4.52
N SER A 9 1.64 -15.55 5.07
CA SER A 9 2.33 -15.53 6.37
C SER A 9 3.59 -14.65 6.38
N GLY A 10 4.38 -14.65 5.29
CA GLY A 10 5.55 -13.78 5.17
C GLY A 10 5.17 -12.30 5.07
N ILE A 11 4.05 -11.98 4.42
CA ILE A 11 3.50 -10.62 4.34
C ILE A 11 3.02 -10.17 5.73
N GLU A 12 2.40 -11.06 6.50
CA GLU A 12 2.02 -10.76 7.89
C GLU A 12 3.21 -10.38 8.77
N GLU A 13 4.24 -11.21 8.75
CA GLU A 13 5.48 -10.99 9.50
C GLU A 13 6.14 -9.68 9.08
N TRP A 14 6.20 -9.43 7.77
CA TRP A 14 6.78 -8.20 7.23
C TRP A 14 5.97 -6.95 7.65
N LEU A 15 4.64 -6.99 7.60
CA LEU A 15 3.77 -5.91 8.06
C LEU A 15 3.95 -5.63 9.56
N LYS A 16 4.07 -6.67 10.38
CA LYS A 16 4.29 -6.58 11.82
C LYS A 16 5.72 -6.14 12.18
N SER A 17 6.68 -6.34 11.28
CA SER A 17 8.09 -6.02 11.53
C SER A 17 8.31 -4.52 11.77
N LYS A 18 9.23 -4.21 12.68
CA LYS A 18 9.71 -2.83 12.93
C LYS A 18 10.79 -2.38 11.95
N ALA A 19 11.07 -3.16 10.91
CA ALA A 19 12.07 -2.83 9.91
C ALA A 19 11.70 -1.52 9.19
N ILE A 20 12.61 -0.55 9.23
CA ILE A 20 12.53 0.70 8.47
C ILE A 20 12.78 0.33 7.01
N ILE A 21 11.88 0.76 6.13
CA ILE A 21 11.99 0.52 4.69
C ILE A 21 12.31 1.81 3.95
N GLY A 22 13.22 1.71 2.99
CA GLY A 22 13.58 2.81 2.09
C GLY A 22 12.92 2.68 0.71
N PRO A 23 13.11 3.68 -0.17
CA PRO A 23 12.54 3.68 -1.53
C PRO A 23 13.31 2.77 -2.49
N THR A 24 13.28 1.46 -2.26
CA THR A 24 13.93 0.43 -3.09
C THR A 24 12.92 -0.39 -3.88
N ILE A 25 13.34 -1.01 -4.99
CA ILE A 25 12.48 -1.90 -5.80
C ILE A 25 11.89 -3.03 -4.96
N SER A 26 12.70 -3.65 -4.09
CA SER A 26 12.20 -4.68 -3.18
C SER A 26 11.10 -4.16 -2.25
N SER A 27 11.22 -2.93 -1.74
CA SER A 27 10.17 -2.33 -0.89
C SER A 27 8.89 -2.06 -1.68
N ILE A 28 8.99 -1.68 -2.96
CA ILE A 28 7.83 -1.51 -3.85
C ILE A 28 7.09 -2.83 -4.02
N GLU A 29 7.82 -3.92 -4.26
CA GLU A 29 7.22 -5.26 -4.39
C GLU A 29 6.50 -5.69 -3.10
N TRP A 30 7.15 -5.54 -1.95
CA TRP A 30 6.53 -5.85 -0.65
C TRP A 30 5.28 -5.01 -0.38
N ILE A 31 5.30 -3.72 -0.71
CA ILE A 31 4.12 -2.85 -0.57
C ILE A 31 3.01 -3.30 -1.51
N SER A 32 3.32 -3.68 -2.75
CA SER A 32 2.33 -4.18 -3.71
C SER A 32 1.63 -5.43 -3.20
N ASP A 33 2.41 -6.43 -2.75
CA ASP A 33 1.87 -7.67 -2.19
C ASP A 33 1.07 -7.42 -0.91
N ALA A 34 1.55 -6.52 -0.04
CA ALA A 34 0.85 -6.13 1.17
C ALA A 34 -0.48 -5.41 0.89
N ILE A 35 -0.55 -4.54 -0.13
CA ILE A 35 -1.80 -3.91 -0.56
C ILE A 35 -2.80 -5.00 -0.97
N VAL A 36 -2.39 -5.93 -1.82
CA VAL A 36 -3.25 -7.04 -2.28
C VAL A 36 -3.74 -7.88 -1.09
N TYR A 37 -2.83 -8.22 -0.18
CA TYR A 37 -3.13 -9.00 1.03
C TYR A 37 -4.18 -8.31 1.93
N VAL A 38 -3.97 -7.03 2.25
CA VAL A 38 -4.89 -6.27 3.12
C VAL A 38 -6.23 -6.03 2.43
N LEU A 39 -6.24 -5.78 1.12
CA LEU A 39 -7.48 -5.65 0.36
C LEU A 39 -8.29 -6.95 0.36
N LYS A 40 -7.65 -8.10 0.16
CA LYS A 40 -8.32 -9.41 0.26
C LYS A 40 -8.98 -9.59 1.62
N LYS A 41 -8.29 -9.25 2.72
CA LYS A 41 -8.91 -9.28 4.05
C LYS A 41 -10.11 -8.35 4.17
N CYS A 42 -9.99 -7.11 3.69
CA CYS A 42 -11.09 -6.15 3.74
C CYS A 42 -12.31 -6.67 2.96
N ILE A 43 -12.11 -7.20 1.76
CA ILE A 43 -13.18 -7.68 0.87
C ILE A 43 -13.82 -8.97 1.40
N ASN A 44 -13.01 -9.95 1.84
CA ASN A 44 -13.51 -11.22 2.35
C ASN A 44 -14.42 -11.02 3.58
N PHE A 45 -14.11 -10.01 4.41
CA PHE A 45 -14.89 -9.69 5.60
C PHE A 45 -16.08 -8.78 5.30
N ALA A 46 -15.94 -7.88 4.31
CA ALA A 46 -17.02 -7.01 3.83
C ALA A 46 -18.03 -7.73 2.90
N GLY A 47 -18.04 -9.07 2.89
CA GLY A 47 -18.68 -9.94 1.89
C GLY A 47 -19.93 -9.37 1.21
N ARG A 48 -19.98 -9.47 -0.13
CA ARG A 48 -21.13 -9.12 -1.01
C ARG A 48 -21.66 -7.68 -0.93
N LEU A 49 -21.21 -6.82 0.00
CA LEU A 49 -21.72 -5.45 0.17
C LEU A 49 -21.01 -4.39 -0.67
N ILE A 50 -19.86 -4.74 -1.27
CA ILE A 50 -19.15 -3.82 -2.16
C ILE A 50 -19.61 -4.08 -3.59
N ASP A 51 -20.67 -3.39 -3.99
CA ASP A 51 -21.05 -3.32 -5.39
C ASP A 51 -20.02 -2.48 -6.15
N PHE A 52 -19.07 -3.15 -6.80
CA PHE A 52 -18.06 -2.51 -7.64
C PHE A 52 -18.67 -1.89 -8.91
N GLY A 53 -19.92 -2.22 -9.24
CA GLY A 53 -20.60 -1.81 -10.46
C GLY A 53 -21.17 -0.38 -10.46
N ALA A 54 -21.47 0.20 -9.29
CA ALA A 54 -22.29 1.41 -9.21
C ALA A 54 -21.54 2.76 -9.18
N SER A 55 -20.26 2.82 -9.57
CA SER A 55 -19.48 4.07 -9.44
C SER A 55 -18.82 4.52 -10.74
N THR A 56 -19.61 5.17 -11.59
CA THR A 56 -19.22 5.78 -12.87
C THR A 56 -18.23 6.96 -12.72
N TYR A 57 -17.89 7.37 -11.49
CA TYR A 57 -17.07 8.56 -11.21
C TYR A 57 -15.88 8.34 -10.26
N PHE A 58 -15.55 7.10 -9.91
CA PHE A 58 -14.53 6.82 -8.90
C PHE A 58 -13.17 6.41 -9.50
N THR A 59 -12.12 7.18 -9.19
CA THR A 59 -10.74 6.79 -9.54
C THR A 59 -10.31 5.52 -8.78
N LEU A 60 -9.31 4.78 -9.27
CA LEU A 60 -8.81 3.56 -8.61
C LEU A 60 -8.42 3.84 -7.15
N MET A 61 -7.69 4.94 -6.90
CA MET A 61 -7.24 5.30 -5.55
C MET A 61 -8.41 5.58 -4.60
N ASP A 62 -9.50 6.11 -5.11
CA ASP A 62 -10.70 6.34 -4.30
C ASP A 62 -11.43 5.06 -3.93
N ARG A 63 -11.47 4.09 -4.85
CA ARG A 63 -12.05 2.76 -4.57
C ARG A 63 -11.22 2.06 -3.50
N LEU A 64 -9.90 2.10 -3.63
CA LEU A 64 -8.98 1.55 -2.62
C LEU A 64 -9.16 2.22 -1.26
N ALA A 65 -9.18 3.55 -1.22
CA ALA A 65 -9.41 4.30 0.03
C ALA A 65 -10.77 3.98 0.67
N TYR A 66 -11.81 3.79 -0.14
CA TYR A 66 -13.13 3.39 0.34
C TYR A 66 -13.11 1.98 0.95
N ILE A 67 -12.53 1.00 0.25
CA ILE A 67 -12.44 -0.39 0.73
C ILE A 67 -11.65 -0.46 2.04
N LEU A 68 -10.50 0.21 2.09
CA LEU A 68 -9.64 0.24 3.28
C LEU A 68 -10.37 0.93 4.45
N LYS A 69 -11.09 2.03 4.19
CA LYS A 69 -11.89 2.70 5.23
C LYS A 69 -12.99 1.80 5.76
N LYS A 70 -13.71 1.12 4.87
CA LYS A 70 -14.73 0.15 5.27
C LYS A 70 -14.11 -0.98 6.08
N GLY A 71 -12.97 -1.52 5.66
CA GLY A 71 -12.22 -2.55 6.39
C GLY A 71 -11.88 -2.14 7.83
N ILE A 72 -11.50 -0.88 8.05
CA ILE A 72 -11.24 -0.33 9.39
C ILE A 72 -12.50 -0.36 10.27
N ASP A 73 -13.68 -0.12 9.68
CA ASP A 73 -14.94 -0.02 10.40
C ASP A 73 -15.57 -1.40 10.70
N PHE A 74 -15.09 -2.48 10.06
CA PHE A 74 -15.65 -3.82 10.22
C PHE A 74 -15.17 -4.54 11.49
N THR A 75 -13.86 -4.59 11.72
CA THR A 75 -13.28 -5.32 12.86
C THR A 75 -11.91 -4.76 13.23
N GLU A 76 -11.58 -4.85 14.51
CA GLU A 76 -10.29 -4.41 15.05
C GLU A 76 -9.10 -5.11 14.39
N SER A 77 -9.24 -6.40 14.06
CA SER A 77 -8.19 -7.17 13.38
C SER A 77 -7.86 -6.58 11.99
N ILE A 78 -8.87 -6.25 11.19
CA ILE A 78 -8.67 -5.65 9.85
C ILE A 78 -8.16 -4.21 9.98
N SER A 79 -8.70 -3.45 10.93
CA SER A 79 -8.19 -2.11 11.23
C SER A 79 -6.70 -2.13 11.55
N GLN A 80 -6.22 -3.15 12.28
CA GLN A 80 -4.79 -3.29 12.58
C GLN A 80 -3.98 -3.56 11.31
N TRP A 81 -4.46 -4.41 10.41
CA TRP A 81 -3.77 -4.68 9.13
C TRP A 81 -3.68 -3.44 8.25
N VAL A 82 -4.76 -2.66 8.15
CA VAL A 82 -4.75 -1.40 7.41
C VAL A 82 -3.78 -0.40 8.05
N LEU A 83 -3.75 -0.29 9.38
CA LEU A 83 -2.83 0.59 10.09
C LEU A 83 -1.36 0.23 9.83
N LEU A 84 -1.02 -1.06 9.91
CA LEU A 84 0.34 -1.56 9.62
C LEU A 84 0.75 -1.25 8.18
N LEU A 85 -0.15 -1.47 7.22
CA LEU A 85 0.10 -1.13 5.82
C LEU A 85 0.36 0.37 5.65
N MET A 86 -0.49 1.23 6.23
CA MET A 86 -0.32 2.68 6.11
C MET A 86 0.99 3.16 6.73
N ARG A 87 1.44 2.56 7.84
CA ARG A 87 2.74 2.84 8.44
C ARG A 87 3.90 2.46 7.52
N LYS A 88 3.85 1.29 6.86
CA LYS A 88 4.87 0.90 5.88
C LYS A 88 4.91 1.86 4.69
N ILE A 89 3.74 2.23 4.15
CA ILE A 89 3.67 3.20 3.04
C ILE A 89 4.24 4.56 3.48
N ALA A 90 3.92 5.02 4.69
CA ALA A 90 4.44 6.27 5.23
C ALA A 90 5.96 6.25 5.38
N GLN A 91 6.53 5.17 5.91
CA GLN A 91 7.98 4.99 5.99
C GLN A 91 8.64 5.03 4.60
N PHE A 92 8.07 4.32 3.63
CA PHE A 92 8.55 4.33 2.25
C PHE A 92 8.51 5.73 1.62
N LEU A 93 7.52 6.54 1.99
CA LEU A 93 7.38 7.93 1.56
C LEU A 93 8.24 8.92 2.37
N GLY A 94 9.02 8.45 3.36
CA GLY A 94 9.83 9.30 4.23
C GLY A 94 9.00 10.16 5.20
N MET A 95 7.77 9.74 5.52
CA MET A 95 6.92 10.42 6.50
C MET A 95 7.30 10.00 7.92
N GLU A 96 7.70 10.97 8.74
CA GLU A 96 8.09 10.74 10.14
C GLU A 96 6.89 10.68 11.10
N LYS A 97 5.70 11.09 10.65
CA LYS A 97 4.51 11.13 11.50
C LYS A 97 4.09 9.70 11.89
N LEU A 98 3.94 9.50 13.19
CA LEU A 98 3.33 8.30 13.76
C LEU A 98 1.85 8.26 13.33
N ILE A 99 1.49 7.30 12.47
CA ILE A 99 0.12 7.11 12.04
C ILE A 99 -0.63 6.32 13.11
N GLU A 100 -1.77 6.86 13.53
CA GLU A 100 -2.70 6.23 14.44
C GLU A 100 -4.00 5.88 13.74
N LYS A 101 -4.82 5.03 14.39
CA LYS A 101 -6.12 4.62 13.84
C LYS A 101 -7.05 5.83 13.58
N ALA A 102 -6.97 6.87 14.42
CA ALA A 102 -7.74 8.10 14.28
C ALA A 102 -7.37 8.88 13.01
N ASP A 103 -6.14 8.76 12.51
CA ASP A 103 -5.70 9.42 11.28
C ASP A 103 -6.27 8.75 10.02
N LEU A 104 -6.77 7.50 10.11
CA LEU A 104 -7.19 6.67 8.97
C LEU A 104 -8.56 7.06 8.40
N THR A 105 -8.72 8.34 8.08
CA THR A 105 -9.87 8.87 7.35
C THR A 105 -9.80 8.47 5.87
N ARG A 106 -10.96 8.45 5.19
CA ARG A 106 -11.01 8.16 3.74
C ARG A 106 -10.10 9.11 2.94
N THR A 107 -10.08 10.39 3.28
CA THR A 107 -9.25 11.41 2.64
C THR A 107 -7.77 11.14 2.85
N PHE A 108 -7.38 10.78 4.08
CA PHE A 108 -5.99 10.40 4.37
C PHE A 108 -5.55 9.18 3.55
N LEU A 109 -6.36 8.11 3.55
CA LEU A 109 -6.09 6.90 2.78
C LEU A 109 -5.98 7.19 1.28
N ARG A 110 -6.84 8.04 0.71
CA ARG A 110 -6.73 8.46 -0.69
C ARG A 110 -5.42 9.19 -0.95
N ASN A 111 -5.10 10.17 -0.11
CA ASN A 111 -3.94 11.03 -0.31
C ASN A 111 -2.62 10.26 -0.20
N ILE A 112 -2.51 9.32 0.75
CA ILE A 112 -1.29 8.52 0.90
C ILE A 112 -1.10 7.54 -0.27
N LEU A 113 -2.18 6.95 -0.78
CA LEU A 113 -2.13 6.11 -1.98
C LEU A 113 -1.75 6.89 -3.24
N LEU A 114 -2.24 8.13 -3.38
CA LEU A 114 -1.83 9.03 -4.47
C LEU A 114 -0.34 9.37 -4.39
N LYS A 115 0.17 9.69 -3.18
CA LYS A 115 1.60 9.94 -2.96
C LYS A 115 2.46 8.71 -3.27
N LEU A 116 2.01 7.52 -2.86
CA LEU A 116 2.67 6.26 -3.19
C LEU A 116 2.77 6.06 -4.70
N SER A 117 1.64 6.19 -5.41
CA SER A 117 1.61 6.07 -6.87
C SER A 117 2.55 7.06 -7.55
N ALA A 118 2.51 8.33 -7.15
CA ALA A 118 3.41 9.36 -7.68
C ALA A 118 4.89 9.03 -7.43
N ARG A 119 5.24 8.54 -6.22
CA ARG A 119 6.60 8.17 -5.86
C ARG A 119 7.12 6.97 -6.67
N VAL A 120 6.30 5.93 -6.82
CA VAL A 120 6.65 4.77 -7.64
C VAL A 120 6.85 5.18 -9.09
N ASN A 121 5.94 6.00 -9.66
CA ASN A 121 6.07 6.51 -11.01
C ASN A 121 7.36 7.33 -11.22
N ALA A 122 7.76 8.13 -10.22
CA ALA A 122 9.01 8.88 -10.27
C ALA A 122 10.24 7.95 -10.29
N ILE A 123 10.25 6.91 -9.44
CA ILE A 123 11.33 5.91 -9.40
C ILE A 123 11.41 5.17 -10.75
N SER A 124 10.28 4.74 -11.31
CA SER A 124 10.25 4.06 -12.61
C SER A 124 10.76 4.95 -13.75
N ARG A 125 10.37 6.24 -13.78
CA ARG A 125 10.87 7.21 -14.77
C ARG A 125 12.38 7.42 -14.64
N GLN A 126 12.89 7.53 -13.42
CA GLN A 126 14.31 7.70 -13.18
C GLN A 126 15.11 6.46 -13.64
N ALA A 127 14.61 5.26 -13.35
CA ALA A 127 15.24 4.02 -13.79
C ALA A 127 15.32 3.94 -15.32
N LEU A 128 14.21 4.24 -16.02
CA LEU A 128 14.17 4.25 -17.49
C LEU A 128 15.10 5.32 -18.08
N SER A 129 15.12 6.53 -17.52
CA SER A 129 15.99 7.61 -17.97
C SER A 129 17.46 7.23 -17.87
N ASN A 130 17.87 6.58 -16.78
CA ASN A 130 19.25 6.15 -16.59
C ASN A 130 19.64 5.08 -17.63
N THR A 131 18.79 4.08 -17.85
CA THR A 131 19.06 3.04 -18.85
C THR A 131 19.14 3.57 -20.29
N LEU A 132 18.33 4.59 -20.62
CA LEU A 132 18.36 5.23 -21.94
C LEU A 132 19.57 6.15 -22.12
N ALA A 133 20.03 6.81 -21.06
CA ALA A 133 21.27 7.58 -21.08
C ALA A 133 22.51 6.68 -21.23
N ASP A 134 22.55 5.56 -20.51
CA ASP A 134 23.62 4.56 -20.62
C ASP A 134 23.64 3.91 -22.01
N GLY A 135 22.47 3.63 -22.60
CA GLY A 135 22.33 3.06 -23.94
C GLY A 135 22.69 4.02 -25.10
N ARG A 136 22.84 5.33 -24.84
CA ARG A 136 23.29 6.32 -25.83
C ARG A 136 24.81 6.58 -25.78
N ALA A 137 25.52 5.97 -24.83
CA ALA A 137 26.97 6.12 -24.68
C ALA A 137 27.78 5.04 -25.43
N ILE A 138 27.13 4.27 -26.31
CA ILE A 138 27.72 3.25 -27.19
C ILE A 138 27.44 3.55 -28.66
#